data_AF-A0A2A2GK66-F1
#
_entry.id   AF-A0A2A2GK66-F1
#
_cell.length_a   1.000
_cell.length_b   1.000
_cell.length_c   1.000
_cell.angle_alpha   90.00
_cell.angle_beta   90.00
_cell.angle_gamma   90.00
#
_symmetry.space_group_name_H-M   'P 1'
#
loop_
_entity.id
_entity.type
_entity.pdbx_description
1 polymer ?
#
loop_
_entity_poly.entity_id
_entity_poly.type
_entity_poly.pdbx_seq_one_letter_code
_entity_poly.pdbx_strand_id
1 'polypeptide(L)'
;MRGLAFLICAMLPGAALAEPVVLRVEAQRAAAAEAMTARWAGRYPEVMRFPLPGGWTGIGLGPMEREEAEAELARLSAAGEIPGDSFIVPVPEGAQPVTAAVAGTAGAQPDGAGPAAGALTTSAPQGADTADATASPAPGTAAEPVIAPPPGDYLRLQRFDTREAADAALATWREDFPEAGLFQQPDGGLAIALGPMPAAVAEAWLGAFRRAERVGRFASVLPPDDLGQPLEPAGAIELPAPGPGAEMPPLEDVQRALRWAGHYNGGIDGKDGPQTRAAIAAEVLALRASPDAAETMRALIDRREEWRAGMNLTQLDDPQSGLSLMVPMDRLQFDRNEQGLSIYGPKDESGAALILYGAPGGQQEMLDFTGLVTALGWVPSPERQVTQGRASLIGRNDTHIGQAEARVVDGRVQGVVLIWPVMDAGDQPHVAAEVLDSLRATPAPEPAPQAEGPAETAADPA
;
A
#
# COMPACT_ATOMS: atom_id res chain seq x y z
N MET A 1 -36.30 49.08 -46.86
CA MET A 1 -36.70 49.15 -45.44
C MET A 1 -37.51 47.91 -45.07
N ARG A 2 -36.86 46.90 -44.48
CA ARG A 2 -37.48 45.83 -43.69
C ARG A 2 -36.41 45.36 -42.70
N GLY A 3 -36.55 45.78 -41.44
CA GLY A 3 -35.70 45.34 -40.33
C GLY A 3 -36.32 44.12 -39.67
N LEU A 4 -35.52 43.08 -39.44
CA LEU A 4 -35.88 41.90 -38.66
C LEU A 4 -35.18 42.04 -37.30
N ALA A 5 -35.96 42.15 -36.23
CA ALA A 5 -35.47 42.21 -34.86
C ALA A 5 -35.13 40.79 -34.38
N PHE A 6 -33.89 40.57 -33.93
CA PHE A 6 -33.49 39.36 -33.21
C PHE A 6 -33.71 39.58 -31.71
N LEU A 7 -34.54 38.71 -31.13
CA LEU A 7 -34.81 38.63 -29.70
C LEU A 7 -33.69 37.79 -29.05
N ILE A 8 -32.85 38.42 -28.23
CA ILE A 8 -31.82 37.75 -27.43
C ILE A 8 -32.50 37.27 -26.14
N CYS A 9 -32.71 35.96 -26.00
CA CYS A 9 -33.04 35.34 -24.71
C CYS A 9 -31.78 35.28 -23.85
N ALA A 10 -31.69 36.14 -22.85
CA ALA A 10 -30.75 36.00 -21.74
C ALA A 10 -31.22 34.83 -20.85
N MET A 11 -30.46 33.73 -20.83
CA MET A 11 -30.62 32.71 -19.79
C MET A 11 -30.05 33.27 -18.48
N LEU A 12 -30.88 33.40 -17.45
CA LEU A 12 -30.42 33.62 -16.09
C LEU A 12 -29.69 32.35 -15.60
N PRO A 13 -28.57 32.46 -14.88
CA PRO A 13 -27.98 31.33 -14.16
C PRO A 13 -28.98 30.86 -13.10
N GLY A 14 -29.38 29.60 -13.17
CA GLY A 14 -30.19 28.95 -12.14
C GLY A 14 -29.39 28.91 -10.83
N ALA A 15 -30.04 29.26 -9.74
CA ALA A 15 -29.51 29.06 -8.41
C ALA A 15 -29.18 27.57 -8.22
N ALA A 16 -27.90 27.25 -8.02
CA ALA A 16 -27.49 25.94 -7.56
C ALA A 16 -28.15 25.69 -6.21
N LEU A 17 -28.94 24.61 -6.09
CA LEU A 17 -29.43 24.16 -4.80
C LEU A 17 -28.21 23.73 -3.98
N ALA A 18 -27.97 24.41 -2.88
CA ALA A 18 -26.84 24.16 -2.00
C ALA A 18 -27.08 22.83 -1.26
N GLU A 19 -26.16 21.87 -1.41
CA GLU A 19 -26.27 20.54 -0.82
C GLU A 19 -25.61 20.53 0.56
N PRO A 20 -26.34 20.20 1.64
CA PRO A 20 -25.74 20.06 2.96
C PRO A 20 -24.75 18.88 2.95
N VAL A 21 -23.61 19.07 3.61
CA VAL A 21 -22.52 18.11 3.72
C VAL A 21 -22.04 18.00 5.16
N VAL A 22 -21.31 16.92 5.45
CA VAL A 22 -20.64 16.69 6.72
C VAL A 22 -19.14 16.59 6.46
N LEU A 23 -18.35 17.33 7.23
CA LEU A 23 -16.89 17.19 7.26
C LEU A 23 -16.54 15.99 8.15
N ARG A 24 -16.29 14.83 7.56
CA ARG A 24 -15.89 13.62 8.29
C ARG A 24 -14.45 13.73 8.75
N VAL A 25 -14.26 13.70 10.07
CA VAL A 25 -12.94 13.81 10.72
C VAL A 25 -12.37 12.46 11.12
N GLU A 26 -13.22 11.46 11.37
CA GLU A 26 -12.75 10.15 11.82
C GLU A 26 -13.77 9.03 11.55
N ALA A 27 -13.29 7.79 11.47
CA ALA A 27 -14.12 6.59 11.45
C ALA A 27 -13.59 5.58 12.48
N GLN A 28 -14.46 5.12 13.39
CA GLN A 28 -14.11 4.21 14.48
C GLN A 28 -15.01 2.98 14.48
N ARG A 29 -14.53 1.87 15.02
CA ARG A 29 -15.41 0.71 15.29
C ARG A 29 -16.41 1.07 16.39
N ALA A 30 -17.62 0.51 16.32
CA ALA A 30 -18.73 0.88 17.19
C ALA A 30 -18.39 0.95 18.70
N ALA A 31 -17.53 0.05 19.21
CA ALA A 31 -17.11 0.02 20.62
C ALA A 31 -16.24 1.22 21.04
N ALA A 32 -15.47 1.82 20.12
CA ALA A 32 -14.61 2.98 20.37
C ALA A 32 -15.25 4.31 19.93
N ALA A 33 -16.31 4.24 19.10
CA ALA A 33 -16.95 5.41 18.51
C ALA A 33 -17.56 6.36 19.55
N GLU A 34 -18.16 5.85 20.63
CA GLU A 34 -18.78 6.69 21.67
C GLU A 34 -17.76 7.58 22.40
N ALA A 35 -16.65 6.98 22.86
CA ALA A 35 -15.59 7.71 23.55
C ALA A 35 -14.94 8.76 22.63
N MET A 36 -14.75 8.41 21.36
CA MET A 36 -14.17 9.33 20.37
C MET A 36 -15.14 10.46 20.03
N THR A 37 -16.43 10.16 19.86
CA THR A 37 -17.46 11.16 19.58
C THR A 37 -17.59 12.14 20.74
N ALA A 38 -17.54 11.67 21.99
CA ALA A 38 -17.55 12.54 23.17
C ALA A 38 -16.33 13.47 23.23
N ARG A 39 -15.14 12.98 22.82
CA ARG A 39 -13.92 13.78 22.71
C ARG A 39 -14.05 14.89 21.66
N TRP A 40 -14.59 14.57 20.50
CA TRP A 40 -14.85 15.57 19.45
C TRP A 40 -15.93 16.57 19.86
N ALA A 41 -17.01 16.12 20.49
CA ALA A 41 -18.10 16.98 20.97
C ALA A 41 -17.66 17.95 22.08
N GLY A 42 -16.58 17.63 22.81
CA GLY A 42 -15.96 18.55 23.76
C GLY A 42 -15.15 19.68 23.11
N ARG A 43 -14.77 19.54 21.83
CA ARG A 43 -14.00 20.54 21.08
C ARG A 43 -14.83 21.31 20.06
N TYR A 44 -15.80 20.65 19.43
CA TYR A 44 -16.68 21.27 18.44
C TYR A 44 -18.15 21.09 18.83
N PRO A 45 -18.96 22.15 18.74
CA PRO A 45 -20.37 22.09 19.13
C PRO A 45 -21.25 21.31 18.13
N GLU A 46 -20.80 21.16 16.88
CA GLU A 46 -21.60 20.60 15.77
C GLU A 46 -21.09 19.22 15.33
N VAL A 47 -20.88 18.32 16.29
CA VAL A 47 -20.44 16.95 15.99
C VAL A 47 -21.64 16.06 15.68
N MET A 48 -21.54 15.33 14.58
CA MET A 48 -22.46 14.29 14.16
C MET A 48 -21.77 12.92 14.19
N ARG A 49 -22.58 11.89 14.41
CA ARG A 49 -22.20 10.50 14.19
C ARG A 49 -23.12 9.85 13.17
N PHE A 50 -22.61 8.95 12.35
CA PHE A 50 -23.40 8.22 11.36
C PHE A 50 -22.87 6.79 11.17
N PRO A 51 -23.75 5.81 10.88
CA PRO A 51 -23.33 4.45 10.60
C PRO A 51 -22.57 4.36 9.26
N LEU A 52 -21.55 3.51 9.22
CA LEU A 52 -20.81 3.14 8.01
C LEU A 52 -20.89 1.62 7.79
N PRO A 53 -20.73 1.13 6.54
CA PRO A 53 -20.68 -0.30 6.24
C PRO A 53 -19.61 -1.04 7.07
N GLY A 54 -19.84 -2.33 7.36
CA GLY A 54 -18.88 -3.16 8.09
C GLY A 54 -18.80 -2.90 9.60
N GLY A 55 -19.79 -2.23 10.19
CA GLY A 55 -19.86 -1.97 11.64
C GLY A 55 -18.97 -0.82 12.11
N TRP A 56 -18.59 0.07 11.18
CA TRP A 56 -17.89 1.30 11.46
C TRP A 56 -18.87 2.43 11.76
N THR A 57 -18.41 3.46 12.46
CA THR A 57 -19.18 4.66 12.77
C THR A 57 -18.33 5.87 12.40
N GLY A 58 -18.85 6.69 11.50
CA GLY A 58 -18.23 7.95 11.10
C GLY A 58 -18.56 9.04 12.11
N ILE A 59 -17.58 9.91 12.36
CA ILE A 59 -17.69 11.11 13.19
C ILE A 59 -17.37 12.29 12.27
N GLY A 60 -18.21 13.30 12.27
CA GLY A 60 -18.01 14.47 11.42
C GLY A 60 -18.61 15.74 11.99
N LEU A 61 -18.27 16.88 11.39
CA LEU A 61 -18.76 18.20 11.74
C LEU A 61 -19.82 18.64 10.73
N GLY A 62 -20.94 19.20 11.21
CA GLY A 62 -22.02 19.71 10.36
C GLY A 62 -23.41 19.29 10.82
N PRO A 63 -24.43 19.33 9.95
CA PRO A 63 -24.35 19.57 8.51
C PRO A 63 -24.08 21.06 8.18
N MET A 64 -23.25 21.32 7.18
CA MET A 64 -22.91 22.66 6.70
C MET A 64 -22.93 22.72 5.17
N GLU A 65 -22.87 23.91 4.58
CA GLU A 65 -22.84 24.05 3.12
C GLU A 65 -21.49 23.60 2.53
N ARG A 66 -21.47 23.11 1.28
CA ARG A 66 -20.23 22.57 0.67
C ARG A 66 -19.08 23.57 0.67
N GLU A 67 -19.34 24.82 0.29
CA GLU A 67 -18.33 25.88 0.28
C GLU A 67 -17.81 26.19 1.70
N GLU A 68 -18.69 26.13 2.70
CA GLU A 68 -18.34 26.31 4.12
C GLU A 68 -17.51 25.14 4.64
N ALA A 69 -17.86 23.90 4.28
CA ALA A 69 -17.12 22.71 4.63
C ALA A 69 -15.70 22.70 4.03
N GLU A 70 -15.54 23.17 2.80
CA GLU A 70 -14.23 23.30 2.14
C GLU A 70 -13.35 24.34 2.85
N ALA A 71 -13.93 25.50 3.18
CA ALA A 71 -13.24 26.53 3.95
C ALA A 71 -12.85 26.06 5.35
N GLU A 72 -13.74 25.34 6.03
CA GLU A 72 -13.51 24.83 7.39
C GLU A 72 -12.51 23.66 7.41
N LEU A 73 -12.56 22.75 6.42
CA LEU A 73 -11.53 21.71 6.22
C LEU A 73 -10.15 22.33 6.01
N ALA A 74 -10.04 23.35 5.15
CA ALA A 74 -8.78 24.05 4.90
C ALA A 74 -8.27 24.76 6.17
N ARG A 75 -9.16 25.41 6.93
CA ARG A 75 -8.80 26.10 8.17
C ARG A 75 -8.32 25.14 9.26
N LEU A 76 -9.07 24.07 9.50
CA LEU A 76 -8.80 23.09 10.55
C LEU A 76 -7.57 22.23 10.23
N SER A 77 -7.37 21.85 8.96
CA SER A 77 -6.18 21.11 8.54
C SER A 77 -4.92 21.97 8.64
N ALA A 78 -4.96 23.24 8.22
CA ALA A 78 -3.84 24.16 8.37
C ALA A 78 -3.48 24.45 9.83
N ALA A 79 -4.45 24.38 10.74
CA ALA A 79 -4.25 24.51 12.17
C ALA A 79 -3.81 23.21 12.87
N GLY A 80 -3.80 22.06 12.16
CA GLY A 80 -3.52 20.74 12.75
C GLY A 80 -4.57 20.27 13.75
N GLU A 81 -5.78 20.83 13.68
CA GLU A 81 -6.88 20.56 14.61
C GLU A 81 -7.68 19.29 14.24
N ILE A 82 -7.60 18.89 12.96
CA ILE A 82 -8.19 17.67 12.43
C ILE A 82 -7.15 16.78 11.75
N PRO A 83 -7.39 15.45 11.66
CA PRO A 83 -6.54 14.54 10.90
C PRO A 83 -6.42 14.93 9.42
N GLY A 84 -5.26 14.68 8.82
CA GLY A 84 -4.99 14.99 7.40
C GLY A 84 -5.82 14.16 6.41
N ASP A 85 -6.46 13.10 6.87
CA ASP A 85 -7.39 12.24 6.11
C ASP A 85 -8.87 12.64 6.31
N SER A 86 -9.14 13.84 6.85
CA SER A 86 -10.50 14.39 6.94
C SER A 86 -11.03 14.80 5.56
N PHE A 87 -12.30 14.53 5.28
CA PHE A 87 -12.92 14.90 4.00
C PHE A 87 -14.42 15.14 4.10
N ILE A 88 -14.96 15.78 3.07
CA ILE A 88 -16.37 16.21 3.02
C ILE A 88 -17.20 15.11 2.36
N VAL A 89 -18.32 14.75 2.98
CA VAL A 89 -19.30 13.78 2.46
C VAL A 89 -20.69 14.41 2.39
N PRO A 90 -21.57 13.96 1.48
CA PRO A 90 -23.01 14.25 1.61
C PRO A 90 -23.51 13.79 2.98
N VAL A 91 -24.51 14.45 3.56
CA VAL A 91 -25.07 14.05 4.86
C VAL A 91 -25.46 12.56 4.83
N PRO A 92 -24.75 11.68 5.56
CA PRO A 92 -25.00 10.25 5.46
C PRO A 92 -26.35 9.88 6.07
N GLU A 93 -27.01 8.88 5.50
CA GLU A 93 -28.28 8.38 6.03
C GLU A 93 -28.08 7.85 7.47
N GLY A 94 -28.90 8.35 8.40
CA GLY A 94 -28.75 8.03 9.83
C GLY A 94 -27.74 8.89 10.59
N ALA A 95 -27.30 10.03 10.03
CA ALA A 95 -26.53 11.04 10.77
C ALA A 95 -27.34 11.61 11.94
N GLN A 96 -26.76 11.54 13.14
CA GLN A 96 -27.36 12.03 14.38
C GLN A 96 -26.44 13.06 15.04
N PRO A 97 -26.94 14.25 15.40
CA PRO A 97 -26.15 15.23 16.15
C PRO A 97 -25.86 14.71 17.55
N VAL A 98 -24.69 15.01 18.07
CA VAL A 98 -24.25 14.69 19.42
C VAL A 98 -24.21 15.97 20.21
N THR A 99 -25.18 16.16 21.09
CA THR A 99 -25.17 17.31 22.00
C THR A 99 -24.18 17.03 23.12
N ALA A 100 -23.16 17.88 23.24
CA ALA A 100 -22.39 17.94 24.47
C ALA A 100 -23.37 18.32 25.60
N ALA A 101 -23.44 17.51 26.66
CA ALA A 101 -24.15 17.90 27.86
C ALA A 101 -23.47 19.15 28.41
N VAL A 102 -24.05 20.33 28.13
CA VAL A 102 -23.65 21.58 28.73
C VAL A 102 -23.81 21.45 30.24
N ALA A 103 -22.69 21.27 30.93
CA ALA A 103 -22.62 21.51 32.36
C ALA A 103 -22.98 22.98 32.58
N GLY A 104 -24.25 23.23 32.92
CA GLY A 104 -24.78 24.55 33.14
C GLY A 104 -24.00 25.28 34.23
N THR A 105 -23.42 26.41 33.87
CA THR A 105 -23.02 27.46 34.81
C THR A 105 -24.26 28.02 35.49
N ALA A 106 -24.42 27.76 36.79
CA ALA A 106 -25.24 28.57 37.68
C ALA A 106 -24.60 28.61 39.08
N GLY A 107 -24.22 29.82 39.51
CA GLY A 107 -24.13 30.18 40.93
C GLY A 107 -22.74 30.17 41.55
N ALA A 108 -22.08 31.33 41.53
CA ALA A 108 -21.06 31.68 42.51
C ALA A 108 -21.67 31.77 43.92
N GLN A 109 -21.02 31.18 44.94
CA GLN A 109 -20.36 31.93 46.03
C GLN A 109 -19.51 30.96 46.90
N PRO A 110 -18.35 31.38 47.45
CA PRO A 110 -17.40 30.52 48.17
C PRO A 110 -17.64 30.55 49.69
N ASP A 111 -17.16 29.52 50.39
CA ASP A 111 -16.37 29.65 51.62
C ASP A 111 -16.09 28.27 52.26
N GLY A 112 -14.89 28.12 52.84
CA GLY A 112 -14.70 27.23 54.00
C GLY A 112 -13.74 26.06 53.84
N ALA A 113 -12.45 26.32 54.10
CA ALA A 113 -11.54 25.59 54.98
C ALA A 113 -11.62 24.04 55.08
N GLY A 114 -10.47 23.37 54.85
CA GLY A 114 -10.19 22.04 55.42
C GLY A 114 -9.91 22.09 56.94
N PRO A 115 -9.28 21.07 57.58
CA PRO A 115 -8.82 19.77 57.05
C PRO A 115 -9.04 18.56 58.02
N ALA A 116 -8.52 17.39 57.59
CA ALA A 116 -7.82 16.36 58.37
C ALA A 116 -8.56 15.16 59.01
N ALA A 117 -7.95 13.99 58.72
CA ALA A 117 -7.59 12.87 59.59
C ALA A 117 -8.65 11.91 60.14
N GLY A 118 -8.34 10.61 60.03
CA GLY A 118 -9.05 9.52 60.70
C GLY A 118 -8.47 8.15 60.34
N ALA A 119 -7.25 7.87 60.80
CA ALA A 119 -6.66 6.54 60.82
C ALA A 119 -7.38 5.66 61.86
N LEU A 120 -7.60 4.38 61.55
CA LEU A 120 -7.78 3.32 62.54
C LEU A 120 -7.14 2.02 62.03
N THR A 121 -6.05 1.64 62.69
CA THR A 121 -5.45 0.31 62.74
C THR A 121 -6.08 -0.54 63.85
N THR A 122 -5.55 -1.76 64.02
CA THR A 122 -5.72 -2.76 65.11
C THR A 122 -6.85 -3.79 64.82
N SER A 123 -6.71 -5.10 64.99
CA SER A 123 -5.77 -5.87 65.83
C SER A 123 -5.64 -7.33 65.35
N ALA A 124 -4.47 -7.93 65.58
CA ALA A 124 -4.25 -9.39 65.64
C ALA A 124 -4.66 -9.95 67.02
N PRO A 125 -4.63 -11.29 67.20
CA PRO A 125 -4.26 -11.87 68.48
C PRO A 125 -3.04 -12.80 68.40
N GLN A 126 -2.31 -12.84 69.53
CA GLN A 126 -1.09 -13.57 69.85
C GLN A 126 -1.34 -14.94 70.51
N GLY A 127 -0.27 -15.74 70.57
CA GLY A 127 0.00 -16.79 71.57
C GLY A 127 0.92 -17.87 70.97
N ALA A 128 2.24 -17.73 70.97
CA ALA A 128 3.21 -18.01 72.05
C ALA A 128 3.27 -19.50 72.47
N ASP A 129 4.36 -20.20 72.10
CA ASP A 129 5.21 -20.93 73.06
C ASP A 129 6.59 -21.25 72.43
N THR A 130 7.52 -21.59 73.31
CA THR A 130 8.98 -21.52 73.22
C THR A 130 9.64 -22.90 73.17
N ALA A 131 10.91 -22.91 72.74
CA ALA A 131 12.00 -23.84 73.12
C ALA A 131 12.48 -24.92 72.10
N ASP A 132 13.68 -24.60 71.58
CA ASP A 132 14.94 -25.39 71.64
C ASP A 132 15.32 -26.46 70.59
N ALA A 133 16.63 -26.43 70.31
CA ALA A 133 17.53 -27.45 69.76
C ALA A 133 17.40 -27.89 68.28
N THR A 134 18.35 -27.45 67.45
CA THR A 134 19.55 -28.24 67.01
C THR A 134 20.04 -27.76 65.64
N ALA A 135 21.31 -27.40 65.58
CA ALA A 135 22.05 -27.08 64.35
C ALA A 135 22.57 -28.36 63.67
N SER A 136 22.31 -28.51 62.37
CA SER A 136 23.33 -28.86 61.37
C SER A 136 22.81 -28.71 59.94
N PRO A 137 23.68 -28.31 58.99
CA PRO A 137 23.28 -27.86 57.66
C PRO A 137 23.14 -29.03 56.68
N ALA A 138 22.17 -28.93 55.78
CA ALA A 138 22.09 -29.75 54.58
C ALA A 138 22.60 -28.96 53.36
N PRO A 139 23.16 -29.64 52.35
CA PRO A 139 24.14 -29.09 51.42
C PRO A 139 23.52 -28.13 50.42
N GLY A 140 24.32 -27.15 50.00
CA GLY A 140 23.99 -26.28 48.87
C GLY A 140 23.68 -27.09 47.63
N THR A 141 22.41 -27.09 47.24
CA THR A 141 22.05 -27.16 45.83
C THR A 141 22.61 -25.90 45.22
N ALA A 142 23.78 -26.04 44.58
CA ALA A 142 24.22 -25.09 43.59
C ALA A 142 23.04 -24.90 42.65
N ALA A 143 22.45 -23.71 42.66
CA ALA A 143 21.61 -23.28 41.57
C ALA A 143 22.49 -23.45 40.33
N GLU A 144 22.15 -24.40 39.45
CA GLU A 144 22.58 -24.29 38.07
C GLU A 144 22.28 -22.85 37.67
N PRO A 145 23.26 -22.11 37.12
CA PRO A 145 22.93 -20.84 36.51
C PRO A 145 21.89 -21.18 35.46
N VAL A 146 20.65 -20.73 35.68
CA VAL A 146 19.73 -20.50 34.57
C VAL A 146 20.50 -19.50 33.73
N ILE A 147 21.18 -20.00 32.70
CA ILE A 147 21.80 -19.17 31.68
C ILE A 147 20.59 -18.45 31.08
N ALA A 148 20.36 -17.22 31.54
CA ALA A 148 19.50 -16.30 30.82
C ALA A 148 20.00 -16.36 29.36
N PRO A 149 19.11 -16.50 28.37
CA PRO A 149 19.54 -16.46 26.98
C PRO A 149 20.47 -15.26 26.83
N PRO A 150 21.63 -15.40 26.15
CA PRO A 150 22.55 -14.28 26.01
C PRO A 150 21.73 -13.09 25.53
N PRO A 151 21.92 -11.89 26.10
CA PRO A 151 21.26 -10.71 25.58
C PRO A 151 21.63 -10.66 24.10
N GLY A 152 20.63 -10.80 23.23
CA GLY A 152 20.89 -10.99 21.80
C GLY A 152 21.77 -9.87 21.26
N ASP A 153 22.54 -10.16 20.22
CA ASP A 153 23.38 -9.18 19.57
C ASP A 153 22.50 -8.16 18.83
N TYR A 154 23.08 -7.00 18.57
CA TYR A 154 22.46 -5.91 17.85
C TYR A 154 23.10 -5.75 16.49
N LEU A 155 22.27 -5.55 15.48
CA LEU A 155 22.69 -5.12 14.16
C LEU A 155 22.84 -3.60 14.16
N ARG A 156 24.06 -3.08 14.29
CA ARG A 156 24.33 -1.66 14.07
C ARG A 156 24.21 -1.36 12.57
N LEU A 157 23.28 -0.49 12.22
CA LEU A 157 23.00 -0.08 10.85
C LEU A 157 23.89 1.08 10.40
N GLN A 158 24.00 2.11 11.25
CA GLN A 158 24.73 3.35 10.95
C GLN A 158 25.36 3.95 12.20
N ARG A 159 26.32 4.86 11.99
CA ARG A 159 27.01 5.63 13.03
C ARG A 159 27.10 7.09 12.63
N PHE A 160 26.88 7.99 13.60
CA PHE A 160 26.89 9.44 13.43
C PHE A 160 27.69 10.11 14.54
N ASP A 161 28.25 11.28 14.25
CA ASP A 161 29.00 12.07 15.23
C ASP A 161 28.10 13.11 15.95
N THR A 162 26.94 13.44 15.39
CA THR A 162 26.02 14.46 15.93
C THR A 162 24.62 13.91 16.17
N ARG A 163 23.96 14.44 17.21
CA ARG A 163 22.60 14.03 17.60
C ARG A 163 21.56 14.36 16.53
N GLU A 164 21.64 15.55 15.95
CA GLU A 164 20.74 15.99 14.88
C GLU A 164 20.76 15.04 13.67
N ALA A 165 21.94 14.65 13.19
CA ALA A 165 22.06 13.71 12.08
C ALA A 165 21.55 12.32 12.43
N ALA A 166 21.81 11.86 13.66
CA ALA A 166 21.32 10.57 14.15
C ALA A 166 19.79 10.55 14.27
N ASP A 167 19.18 11.61 14.77
CA ASP A 167 17.72 11.72 14.92
C ASP A 167 17.02 11.75 13.56
N ALA A 168 17.54 12.52 12.61
CA ALA A 168 17.02 12.55 11.24
C ALA A 168 17.12 11.17 10.58
N ALA A 169 18.27 10.50 10.71
CA ALA A 169 18.44 9.16 10.16
C ALA A 169 17.54 8.13 10.87
N LEU A 170 17.36 8.22 12.19
CA LEU A 170 16.48 7.34 12.95
C LEU A 170 15.03 7.48 12.51
N ALA A 171 14.56 8.70 12.26
CA ALA A 171 13.23 8.94 11.73
C ALA A 171 13.03 8.22 10.38
N THR A 172 13.98 8.36 9.45
CA THR A 172 13.95 7.64 8.16
C THR A 172 14.00 6.12 8.36
N TRP A 173 14.83 5.62 9.27
CA TRP A 173 14.88 4.17 9.55
C TRP A 173 13.57 3.64 10.11
N ARG A 174 12.86 4.41 10.95
CA ARG A 174 11.59 4.01 11.55
C ARG A 174 10.42 3.99 10.59
N GLU A 175 10.52 4.59 9.41
CA GLU A 175 9.53 4.44 8.34
C GLU A 175 9.45 2.98 7.87
N ASP A 176 10.61 2.34 7.70
CA ASP A 176 10.70 0.93 7.32
C ASP A 176 10.76 0.01 8.55
N PHE A 177 11.54 0.36 9.57
CA PHE A 177 11.84 -0.45 10.75
C PHE A 177 11.47 0.33 12.03
N PRO A 178 10.18 0.36 12.41
CA PRO A 178 9.71 1.07 13.61
C PRO A 178 10.46 0.70 14.90
N GLU A 179 11.02 -0.50 14.94
CA GLU A 179 11.79 -1.05 16.06
C GLU A 179 13.23 -0.52 16.16
N ALA A 180 13.68 0.32 15.22
CA ALA A 180 15.01 0.90 15.27
C ALA A 180 15.23 1.74 16.55
N GLY A 181 16.38 1.52 17.20
CA GLY A 181 16.82 2.24 18.39
C GLY A 181 18.06 3.09 18.13
N LEU A 182 18.33 4.01 19.06
CA LEU A 182 19.47 4.91 19.05
C LEU A 182 20.29 4.77 20.34
N PHE A 183 21.59 4.58 20.18
CA PHE A 183 22.52 4.25 21.25
C PHE A 183 23.71 5.22 21.24
N GLN A 184 24.20 5.58 22.43
CA GLN A 184 25.45 6.30 22.61
C GLN A 184 26.60 5.31 22.80
N GLN A 185 27.54 5.32 21.87
CA GLN A 185 28.71 4.44 21.87
C GLN A 185 29.77 4.90 22.89
N PRO A 186 30.67 3.99 23.33
CA PRO A 186 31.72 4.33 24.31
C PRO A 186 32.66 5.47 23.89
N ASP A 187 32.84 5.68 22.59
CA ASP A 187 33.67 6.75 22.02
C ASP A 187 32.92 8.08 21.85
N GLY A 188 31.68 8.16 22.33
CA GLY A 188 30.81 9.33 22.23
C GLY A 188 30.00 9.41 20.94
N GLY A 189 30.25 8.53 19.96
CA GLY A 189 29.46 8.45 18.74
C GLY A 189 28.04 7.94 18.98
N LEU A 190 27.17 8.09 17.99
CA LEU A 190 25.77 7.68 18.03
C LEU A 190 25.52 6.57 17.02
N ALA A 191 24.85 5.50 17.43
CA ALA A 191 24.58 4.33 16.61
C ALA A 191 23.09 4.07 16.48
N ILE A 192 22.63 3.82 15.25
CA ILE A 192 21.28 3.28 14.99
C ILE A 192 21.40 1.77 14.89
N ALA A 193 20.55 1.03 15.61
CA ALA A 193 20.61 -0.42 15.64
C ALA A 193 19.24 -1.10 15.70
N LEU A 194 19.20 -2.35 15.24
CA LEU A 194 18.08 -3.30 15.38
C LEU A 194 18.47 -4.45 16.30
N GLY A 195 17.51 -5.01 17.02
CA GLY A 195 17.74 -6.09 17.96
C GLY A 195 17.26 -5.75 19.38
N PRO A 196 17.47 -6.64 20.36
CA PRO A 196 18.40 -7.77 20.34
C PRO A 196 17.91 -8.97 19.50
N MET A 197 18.82 -9.71 18.85
CA MET A 197 18.52 -10.94 18.11
C MET A 197 19.71 -11.93 18.13
N PRO A 198 19.54 -13.22 17.77
CA PRO A 198 20.66 -14.15 17.73
C PRO A 198 21.74 -13.70 16.74
N ALA A 199 23.03 -13.83 17.11
CA ALA A 199 24.17 -13.38 16.30
C ALA A 199 24.12 -13.89 14.84
N ALA A 200 23.77 -15.16 14.64
CA ALA A 200 23.64 -15.75 13.31
C ALA A 200 22.52 -15.10 12.46
N VAL A 201 21.42 -14.68 13.10
CA VAL A 201 20.33 -13.94 12.45
C VAL A 201 20.84 -12.55 12.08
N ALA A 202 21.45 -11.84 13.04
CA ALA A 202 21.99 -10.50 12.82
C ALA A 202 23.01 -10.47 11.67
N GLU A 203 23.91 -11.45 11.58
CA GLU A 203 24.91 -11.54 10.51
C GLU A 203 24.29 -11.83 9.13
N ALA A 204 23.30 -12.73 9.08
CA ALA A 204 22.59 -13.02 7.83
C ALA A 204 21.86 -11.78 7.29
N TRP A 205 21.15 -11.06 8.18
CA TRP A 205 20.45 -9.82 7.82
C TRP A 205 21.42 -8.68 7.51
N LEU A 206 22.55 -8.55 8.19
CA LEU A 206 23.62 -7.62 7.82
C LEU A 206 24.07 -7.83 6.37
N GLY A 207 24.21 -9.09 5.95
CA GLY A 207 24.48 -9.46 4.57
C GLY A 207 23.41 -8.97 3.60
N ALA A 208 22.13 -9.13 3.94
CA ALA A 208 21.01 -8.63 3.14
C ALA A 208 21.00 -7.10 3.03
N PHE A 209 21.18 -6.39 4.14
CA PHE A 209 21.27 -4.93 4.16
C PHE A 209 22.43 -4.39 3.32
N ARG A 210 23.58 -5.07 3.33
CA ARG A 210 24.74 -4.71 2.51
C ARG A 210 24.48 -4.94 1.02
N ARG A 211 23.85 -6.05 0.63
CA ARG A 211 23.46 -6.31 -0.77
C ARG A 211 22.48 -5.28 -1.31
N ALA A 212 21.60 -4.77 -0.45
CA ALA A 212 20.65 -3.72 -0.79
C ALA A 212 21.27 -2.30 -0.72
N GLU A 213 22.55 -2.18 -0.40
CA GLU A 213 23.26 -0.91 -0.21
C GLU A 213 22.57 0.03 0.82
N ARG A 214 21.74 -0.50 1.71
CA ARG A 214 21.03 0.29 2.74
C ARG A 214 21.92 0.67 3.91
N VAL A 215 23.04 -0.01 4.08
CA VAL A 215 23.97 0.21 5.19
C VAL A 215 25.40 0.41 4.68
N GLY A 216 26.14 1.28 5.36
CA GLY A 216 27.51 1.64 5.00
C GLY A 216 28.58 0.78 5.66
N ARG A 217 29.85 1.19 5.52
CA ARG A 217 31.03 0.48 6.09
C ARG A 217 31.00 0.26 7.60
N PHE A 218 30.23 1.07 8.33
CA PHE A 218 30.09 0.97 9.78
C PHE A 218 29.02 -0.04 10.18
N ALA A 219 28.34 -0.71 9.26
CA ALA A 219 27.35 -1.70 9.63
C ALA A 219 28.03 -2.99 10.14
N SER A 220 27.64 -3.43 11.33
CA SER A 220 28.25 -4.58 12.02
C SER A 220 27.31 -5.16 13.06
N VAL A 221 27.45 -6.45 13.35
CA VAL A 221 26.83 -7.08 14.53
C VAL A 221 27.70 -6.80 15.75
N LEU A 222 27.07 -6.37 16.85
CA LEU A 222 27.75 -6.02 18.09
C LEU A 222 27.02 -6.65 19.28
N PRO A 223 27.75 -7.18 20.28
CA PRO A 223 27.13 -7.52 21.55
C PRO A 223 26.64 -6.23 22.26
N PRO A 224 25.70 -6.34 23.21
CA PRO A 224 25.14 -5.19 23.92
C PRO A 224 26.20 -4.30 24.59
N ASP A 225 27.24 -4.92 25.16
CA ASP A 225 28.32 -4.21 25.86
C ASP A 225 29.13 -3.29 24.93
N ASP A 226 29.25 -3.66 23.64
CA ASP A 226 29.98 -2.89 22.63
C ASP A 226 29.11 -1.85 21.92
N LEU A 227 27.78 -2.03 21.94
CA LEU A 227 26.84 -1.09 21.33
C LEU A 227 26.78 0.24 22.09
N GLY A 228 26.84 0.16 23.43
CA GLY A 228 26.80 1.32 24.33
C GLY A 228 25.43 1.55 24.98
N GLN A 229 25.22 2.76 25.50
CA GLN A 229 24.05 3.08 26.32
C GLN A 229 22.83 3.44 25.44
N PRO A 230 21.64 2.84 25.65
CA PRO A 230 20.45 3.20 24.90
C PRO A 230 20.02 4.63 25.25
N LEU A 231 19.90 5.49 24.23
CA LEU A 231 19.25 6.80 24.35
C LEU A 231 17.77 6.69 24.00
N GLU A 232 17.47 5.92 22.95
CA GLU A 232 16.14 5.46 22.61
C GLU A 232 16.22 3.95 22.35
N PRO A 233 15.59 3.12 23.20
CA PRO A 233 15.73 1.67 23.07
C PRO A 233 15.14 1.18 21.76
N ALA A 234 15.79 0.17 21.17
CA ALA A 234 15.21 -0.58 20.07
C ALA A 234 14.00 -1.39 20.53
N GLY A 235 13.00 -1.51 19.67
CA GLY A 235 11.86 -2.41 19.85
C GLY A 235 12.24 -3.87 19.61
N ALA A 236 11.39 -4.79 20.06
CA ALA A 236 11.54 -6.20 19.72
C ALA A 236 11.21 -6.41 18.23
N ILE A 237 12.19 -6.89 17.46
CA ILE A 237 12.01 -7.25 16.05
C ILE A 237 12.26 -8.74 15.87
N GLU A 238 11.28 -9.44 15.29
CA GLU A 238 11.42 -10.85 14.93
C GLU A 238 11.84 -10.94 13.46
N LEU A 239 13.13 -11.18 13.24
CA LEU A 239 13.67 -11.48 11.93
C LEU A 239 13.93 -12.98 11.81
N PRO A 240 13.51 -13.64 10.72
CA PRO A 240 13.69 -15.07 10.55
C PRO A 240 15.17 -15.42 10.38
N ALA A 241 15.54 -16.59 10.89
CA ALA A 241 16.86 -17.16 10.70
C ALA A 241 17.10 -17.54 9.23
N PRO A 242 18.36 -17.52 8.74
CA PRO A 242 18.66 -18.01 7.40
C PRO A 242 18.27 -19.49 7.28
N GLY A 243 17.59 -19.85 6.18
CA GLY A 243 17.30 -21.23 5.85
C GLY A 243 18.52 -22.01 5.34
N PRO A 244 18.35 -23.27 4.92
CA PRO A 244 19.44 -24.16 4.50
C PRO A 244 20.15 -23.73 3.20
N GLY A 245 19.74 -22.61 2.58
CA GLY A 245 20.23 -22.12 1.31
C GLY A 245 19.44 -22.74 0.16
N ALA A 246 18.58 -21.93 -0.49
CA ALA A 246 17.81 -22.36 -1.63
C ALA A 246 18.53 -22.05 -2.95
N GLU A 247 18.23 -22.86 -3.97
CA GLU A 247 18.59 -22.52 -5.35
C GLU A 247 17.67 -21.40 -5.87
N MET A 248 18.26 -20.42 -6.55
CA MET A 248 17.54 -19.31 -7.16
C MET A 248 16.59 -19.83 -8.24
N PRO A 249 15.29 -19.45 -8.23
CA PRO A 249 14.38 -19.76 -9.33
C PRO A 249 14.87 -19.19 -10.68
N PRO A 250 14.30 -19.62 -11.82
CA PRO A 250 14.61 -19.03 -13.11
C PRO A 250 14.48 -17.50 -13.08
N LEU A 251 15.52 -16.79 -13.53
CA LEU A 251 15.57 -15.34 -13.39
C LEU A 251 14.47 -14.60 -14.16
N GLU A 252 13.92 -15.19 -15.21
CA GLU A 252 12.76 -14.62 -15.92
C GLU A 252 11.52 -14.58 -15.01
N ASP A 253 11.29 -15.64 -14.23
CA ASP A 253 10.19 -15.71 -13.27
C ASP A 253 10.42 -14.75 -12.11
N VAL A 254 11.66 -14.65 -11.64
CA VAL A 254 12.08 -13.67 -10.61
C VAL A 254 11.84 -12.24 -11.08
N GLN A 255 12.29 -11.88 -12.29
CA GLN A 255 12.10 -10.54 -12.85
C GLN A 255 10.60 -10.20 -13.02
N ARG A 256 9.78 -11.18 -13.43
CA ARG A 256 8.32 -11.01 -13.54
C ARG A 256 7.67 -10.79 -12.18
N ALA A 257 8.07 -11.57 -11.18
CA ALA A 257 7.57 -11.45 -9.82
C ALA A 257 7.99 -10.12 -9.17
N LEU A 258 9.23 -9.67 -9.38
CA LEU A 258 9.71 -8.37 -8.90
C LEU A 258 9.02 -7.20 -9.59
N ARG A 259 8.69 -7.31 -10.88
CA ARG A 259 7.90 -6.29 -11.58
C ARG A 259 6.49 -6.23 -11.02
N TRP A 260 5.86 -7.39 -10.82
CA TRP A 260 4.55 -7.50 -10.18
C TRP A 260 4.56 -6.88 -8.77
N ALA A 261 5.65 -7.05 -8.02
CA ALA A 261 5.84 -6.42 -6.71
C ALA A 261 6.12 -4.90 -6.77
N GLY A 262 6.36 -4.33 -7.95
CA GLY A 262 6.67 -2.90 -8.13
C GLY A 262 8.15 -2.54 -7.92
N HIS A 263 9.03 -3.52 -7.78
CA HIS A 263 10.47 -3.32 -7.52
C HIS A 263 11.35 -3.37 -8.78
N TYR A 264 10.78 -3.71 -9.95
CA TYR A 264 11.56 -3.92 -11.18
C TYR A 264 10.93 -3.34 -12.46
N ASN A 265 11.65 -2.41 -13.10
CA ASN A 265 11.24 -1.74 -14.35
C ASN A 265 12.11 -2.14 -15.56
N GLY A 266 13.08 -3.03 -15.39
CA GLY A 266 13.96 -3.52 -16.46
C GLY A 266 13.28 -4.55 -17.38
N GLY A 267 13.95 -5.09 -18.39
CA GLY A 267 13.38 -6.12 -19.28
C GLY A 267 13.29 -7.51 -18.63
N ILE A 268 12.31 -8.33 -19.04
CA ILE A 268 12.26 -9.74 -18.63
C ILE A 268 13.13 -10.53 -19.61
N ASP A 269 14.41 -10.71 -19.29
CA ASP A 269 15.42 -11.30 -20.19
C ASP A 269 16.27 -12.41 -19.54
N GLY A 270 15.96 -12.77 -18.29
CA GLY A 270 16.62 -13.85 -17.57
C GLY A 270 18.06 -13.55 -17.17
N LYS A 271 18.52 -12.31 -17.29
CA LYS A 271 19.89 -11.92 -16.94
C LYS A 271 19.98 -11.35 -15.53
N ASP A 272 21.07 -11.70 -14.85
CA ASP A 272 21.39 -11.17 -13.53
C ASP A 272 22.12 -9.81 -13.62
N GLY A 273 21.40 -8.80 -14.11
CA GLY A 273 21.92 -7.44 -14.25
C GLY A 273 21.98 -6.66 -12.93
N PRO A 274 22.66 -5.50 -12.88
CA PRO A 274 22.67 -4.64 -11.70
C PRO A 274 21.27 -4.25 -11.21
N GLN A 275 20.33 -3.98 -12.12
CA GLN A 275 18.94 -3.68 -11.77
C GLN A 275 18.23 -4.88 -11.15
N THR A 276 18.44 -6.09 -11.67
CA THR A 276 17.84 -7.31 -11.12
C THR A 276 18.38 -7.60 -9.73
N ARG A 277 19.71 -7.51 -9.52
CA ARG A 277 20.32 -7.67 -8.19
C ARG A 277 19.82 -6.64 -7.18
N ALA A 278 19.70 -5.37 -7.59
CA ALA A 278 19.16 -4.32 -6.74
C ALA A 278 17.70 -4.57 -6.36
N ALA A 279 16.87 -4.99 -7.32
CA ALA A 279 15.46 -5.32 -7.07
C ALA A 279 15.30 -6.53 -6.13
N ILE A 280 16.07 -7.60 -6.34
CA ILE A 280 16.12 -8.76 -5.44
C ILE A 280 16.49 -8.33 -4.02
N ALA A 281 17.53 -7.50 -3.88
CA ALA A 281 18.00 -7.07 -2.57
C ALA A 281 16.99 -6.14 -1.87
N ALA A 282 16.31 -5.26 -2.61
CA ALA A 282 15.23 -4.42 -2.08
C ALA A 282 14.05 -5.28 -1.59
N GLU A 283 13.64 -6.27 -2.37
CA GLU A 283 12.54 -7.17 -2.05
C GLU A 283 12.82 -8.00 -0.78
N VAL A 284 14.05 -8.49 -0.60
CA VAL A 284 14.46 -9.19 0.64
C VAL A 284 14.22 -8.33 1.87
N LEU A 285 14.51 -7.04 1.81
CA LEU A 285 14.29 -6.12 2.93
C LEU A 285 12.83 -5.68 3.07
N ALA A 286 12.06 -5.67 1.97
CA ALA A 286 10.64 -5.33 1.97
C ALA A 286 9.79 -6.47 2.57
N LEU A 287 9.98 -7.71 2.10
CA LEU A 287 9.24 -8.88 2.57
C LEU A 287 9.65 -9.34 3.97
N ARG A 288 10.94 -9.21 4.32
CA ARG A 288 11.51 -9.64 5.61
C ARG A 288 11.27 -11.12 5.96
N ALA A 289 10.93 -11.94 4.97
CA ALA A 289 10.55 -13.34 5.15
C ALA A 289 11.76 -14.30 5.25
N SER A 290 12.90 -13.94 4.65
CA SER A 290 14.18 -14.65 4.79
C SER A 290 15.32 -13.68 4.43
N PRO A 291 16.49 -13.76 5.06
CA PRO A 291 17.68 -13.05 4.59
C PRO A 291 18.28 -13.70 3.32
N ASP A 292 17.84 -14.91 2.95
CA ASP A 292 18.23 -15.58 1.72
C ASP A 292 17.41 -15.09 0.53
N ALA A 293 18.10 -14.74 -0.55
CA ALA A 293 17.47 -14.16 -1.73
C ALA A 293 16.63 -15.20 -2.49
N ALA A 294 17.10 -16.44 -2.62
CA ALA A 294 16.41 -17.46 -3.39
C ALA A 294 15.11 -17.91 -2.70
N GLU A 295 15.14 -18.07 -1.38
CA GLU A 295 13.94 -18.34 -0.57
C GLU A 295 12.93 -17.19 -0.70
N THR A 296 13.39 -15.95 -0.59
CA THR A 296 12.53 -14.77 -0.75
C THR A 296 11.90 -14.72 -2.14
N MET A 297 12.69 -14.95 -3.20
CA MET A 297 12.15 -14.93 -4.57
C MET A 297 11.16 -16.06 -4.83
N ARG A 298 11.37 -17.24 -4.24
CA ARG A 298 10.39 -18.34 -4.28
C ARG A 298 9.07 -17.92 -3.64
N ALA A 299 9.13 -17.39 -2.42
CA ALA A 299 7.95 -16.92 -1.70
C ALA A 299 7.22 -15.81 -2.46
N LEU A 300 7.95 -14.91 -3.13
CA LEU A 300 7.36 -13.88 -3.97
C LEU A 300 6.63 -14.46 -5.19
N ILE A 301 7.23 -15.44 -5.86
CA ILE A 301 6.60 -16.15 -6.99
C ILE A 301 5.34 -16.86 -6.53
N ASP A 302 5.39 -17.59 -5.41
CA ASP A 302 4.23 -18.30 -4.86
C ASP A 302 3.10 -17.32 -4.50
N ARG A 303 3.43 -16.21 -3.83
CA ARG A 303 2.47 -15.14 -3.51
C ARG A 303 1.81 -14.56 -4.76
N ARG A 304 2.59 -14.35 -5.82
CA ARG A 304 2.08 -13.84 -7.10
C ARG A 304 1.12 -14.84 -7.74
N GLU A 305 1.44 -16.13 -7.75
CA GLU A 305 0.54 -17.15 -8.33
C GLU A 305 -0.74 -17.33 -7.50
N GLU A 306 -0.67 -17.27 -6.18
CA GLU A 306 -1.85 -17.25 -5.31
C GLU A 306 -2.75 -16.04 -5.60
N TRP A 307 -2.16 -14.85 -5.75
CA TRP A 307 -2.91 -13.64 -6.13
C TRP A 307 -3.52 -13.77 -7.53
N ARG A 308 -2.78 -14.29 -8.51
CA ARG A 308 -3.28 -14.53 -9.88
C ARG A 308 -4.47 -15.48 -9.89
N ALA A 309 -4.42 -16.54 -9.07
CA ALA A 309 -5.52 -17.47 -8.89
C ALA A 309 -6.73 -16.79 -8.23
N GLY A 310 -6.51 -15.98 -7.19
CA GLY A 310 -7.57 -15.20 -6.54
C GLY A 310 -8.23 -14.15 -7.46
N MET A 311 -7.48 -13.61 -8.41
CA MET A 311 -7.97 -12.65 -9.41
C MET A 311 -8.66 -13.28 -10.63
N ASN A 312 -8.69 -14.62 -10.72
CA ASN A 312 -9.26 -15.37 -11.85
C ASN A 312 -8.74 -14.86 -13.22
N LEU A 313 -7.42 -14.67 -13.33
CA LEU A 313 -6.83 -14.25 -14.61
C LEU A 313 -6.98 -15.36 -15.65
N THR A 314 -7.64 -15.04 -16.75
CA THR A 314 -7.84 -15.94 -17.89
C THR A 314 -7.23 -15.35 -19.15
N GLN A 315 -6.80 -16.21 -20.08
CA GLN A 315 -6.34 -15.76 -21.39
C GLN A 315 -7.52 -15.21 -22.19
N LEU A 316 -7.40 -13.97 -22.65
CA LEU A 316 -8.27 -13.32 -23.61
C LEU A 316 -7.52 -13.23 -24.94
N ASP A 317 -8.09 -13.85 -25.98
CA ASP A 317 -7.63 -13.71 -27.37
C ASP A 317 -8.63 -12.79 -28.10
N ASP A 318 -8.23 -11.55 -28.34
CA ASP A 318 -9.08 -10.54 -28.94
C ASP A 318 -8.92 -10.53 -30.49
N PRO A 319 -9.97 -10.83 -31.26
CA PRO A 319 -9.88 -11.01 -32.70
C PRO A 319 -9.71 -9.70 -33.48
N GLN A 320 -10.16 -8.58 -32.92
CA GLN A 320 -10.19 -7.28 -33.60
C GLN A 320 -8.83 -6.58 -33.51
N SER A 321 -8.22 -6.55 -32.32
CA SER A 321 -6.86 -6.05 -32.13
C SER A 321 -5.79 -7.08 -32.54
N GLY A 322 -6.13 -8.37 -32.54
CA GLY A 322 -5.19 -9.47 -32.77
C GLY A 322 -4.18 -9.60 -31.62
N LEU A 323 -4.63 -9.31 -30.38
CA LEU A 323 -3.83 -9.37 -29.17
C LEU A 323 -4.32 -10.50 -28.26
N SER A 324 -3.37 -11.12 -27.55
CA SER A 324 -3.58 -12.16 -26.54
C SER A 324 -2.96 -11.69 -25.22
N LEU A 325 -3.69 -11.79 -24.11
CA LEU A 325 -3.25 -11.34 -22.79
C LEU A 325 -4.03 -12.03 -21.65
N MET A 326 -3.48 -11.99 -20.43
CA MET A 326 -4.12 -12.50 -19.22
C MET A 326 -4.88 -11.37 -18.52
N VAL A 327 -6.19 -11.54 -18.32
CA VAL A 327 -7.08 -10.51 -17.76
C VAL A 327 -8.15 -11.15 -16.85
N PRO A 328 -8.67 -10.41 -15.84
CA PRO A 328 -9.72 -10.90 -14.95
C PRO A 328 -11.10 -10.78 -15.62
N MET A 329 -11.50 -11.76 -16.43
CA MET A 329 -12.77 -11.74 -17.17
C MET A 329 -14.03 -11.78 -16.27
N ASP A 330 -13.88 -12.08 -14.98
CA ASP A 330 -14.97 -11.94 -14.01
C ASP A 330 -15.29 -10.47 -13.68
N ARG A 331 -14.37 -9.54 -13.97
CA ARG A 331 -14.56 -8.10 -13.81
C ARG A 331 -14.80 -7.36 -15.13
N LEU A 332 -14.56 -8.00 -16.27
CA LEU A 332 -14.62 -7.40 -17.59
C LEU A 332 -15.69 -8.09 -18.44
N GLN A 333 -16.41 -7.31 -19.23
CA GLN A 333 -17.32 -7.83 -20.25
C GLN A 333 -17.07 -7.13 -21.58
N PHE A 334 -17.11 -7.88 -22.67
CA PHE A 334 -17.05 -7.27 -24.00
C PHE A 334 -18.22 -6.29 -24.17
N ASP A 335 -17.91 -5.06 -24.57
CA ASP A 335 -18.90 -4.00 -24.84
C ASP A 335 -19.07 -3.88 -26.36
N ARG A 336 -18.03 -3.45 -27.07
CA ARG A 336 -18.09 -3.24 -28.53
C ARG A 336 -16.71 -3.13 -29.18
N ASN A 337 -16.71 -3.20 -30.51
CA ASN A 337 -15.59 -2.77 -31.34
C ASN A 337 -15.90 -1.39 -31.95
N GLU A 338 -14.95 -0.46 -31.89
CA GLU A 338 -15.13 0.90 -32.39
C GLU A 338 -13.81 1.44 -32.94
N GLN A 339 -13.79 1.84 -34.22
CA GLN A 339 -12.62 2.48 -34.87
C GLN A 339 -11.28 1.72 -34.68
N GLY A 340 -11.29 0.39 -34.77
CA GLY A 340 -10.07 -0.43 -34.59
C GLY A 340 -9.74 -0.76 -33.13
N LEU A 341 -10.55 -0.29 -32.18
CA LEU A 341 -10.45 -0.61 -30.76
C LEU A 341 -11.40 -1.75 -30.40
N SER A 342 -11.00 -2.53 -29.40
CA SER A 342 -11.89 -3.45 -28.68
C SER A 342 -12.07 -2.97 -27.26
N ILE A 343 -13.31 -2.70 -26.89
CA ILE A 343 -13.67 -2.12 -25.60
C ILE A 343 -14.35 -3.20 -24.77
N TYR A 344 -13.76 -3.46 -23.60
CA TYR A 344 -14.30 -4.31 -22.56
C TYR A 344 -14.65 -3.42 -21.37
N GLY A 345 -15.95 -3.31 -21.09
CA GLY A 345 -16.46 -2.51 -19.98
C GLY A 345 -16.52 -3.29 -18.66
N PRO A 346 -16.96 -2.63 -17.58
CA PRO A 346 -17.13 -3.28 -16.28
C PRO A 346 -18.26 -4.31 -16.33
N LYS A 347 -18.00 -5.47 -15.73
CA LYS A 347 -18.98 -6.50 -15.43
C LYS A 347 -19.39 -6.39 -13.96
N ASP A 348 -20.67 -6.56 -13.66
CA ASP A 348 -21.20 -6.60 -12.29
C ASP A 348 -20.71 -5.44 -11.40
N GLU A 349 -20.73 -4.22 -11.95
CA GLU A 349 -20.30 -2.98 -11.26
C GLU A 349 -18.83 -2.96 -10.81
N SER A 350 -17.97 -3.80 -11.40
CA SER A 350 -16.54 -3.89 -11.06
C SER A 350 -15.76 -2.59 -11.17
N GLY A 351 -16.25 -1.61 -11.95
CA GLY A 351 -15.54 -0.37 -12.28
C GLY A 351 -14.27 -0.57 -13.11
N ALA A 352 -13.93 -1.81 -13.49
CA ALA A 352 -12.76 -2.12 -14.31
C ALA A 352 -13.10 -2.08 -15.81
N ALA A 353 -12.22 -1.54 -16.63
CA ALA A 353 -12.36 -1.59 -18.07
C ALA A 353 -11.01 -1.82 -18.76
N LEU A 354 -11.06 -2.41 -19.94
CA LEU A 354 -9.91 -2.74 -20.76
C LEU A 354 -10.19 -2.31 -22.20
N ILE A 355 -9.25 -1.58 -22.81
CA ILE A 355 -9.33 -1.17 -24.20
C ILE A 355 -8.10 -1.69 -24.91
N LEU A 356 -8.29 -2.42 -26.01
CA LEU A 356 -7.23 -3.00 -26.80
C LEU A 356 -7.15 -2.33 -28.16
N TYR A 357 -5.93 -2.10 -28.63
CA TYR A 357 -5.64 -1.52 -29.93
C TYR A 357 -4.55 -2.31 -30.64
N GLY A 358 -4.81 -2.72 -31.88
CA GLY A 358 -3.84 -3.41 -32.70
C GLY A 358 -3.91 -2.94 -34.14
N ALA A 359 -2.81 -2.38 -34.65
CA ALA A 359 -2.74 -1.85 -36.00
C ALA A 359 -1.36 -2.06 -36.63
N PRO A 360 -1.25 -2.25 -37.95
CA PRO A 360 0.03 -2.11 -38.64
C PRO A 360 0.54 -0.69 -38.51
N GLY A 361 1.82 -0.50 -38.25
CA GLY A 361 2.38 0.84 -38.07
C GLY A 361 3.66 0.89 -37.24
N GLY A 362 4.16 2.10 -37.06
CA GLY A 362 5.37 2.38 -36.30
C GLY A 362 5.16 3.46 -35.25
N GLN A 363 6.16 4.32 -35.07
CA GLN A 363 6.14 5.39 -34.07
C GLN A 363 4.94 6.32 -34.19
N GLN A 364 4.58 6.75 -35.41
CA GLN A 364 3.49 7.72 -35.61
C GLN A 364 2.14 7.15 -35.17
N GLU A 365 1.84 5.91 -35.59
CA GLU A 365 0.61 5.21 -35.22
C GLU A 365 0.49 5.02 -33.69
N MET A 366 1.61 4.71 -33.04
CA MET A 366 1.67 4.63 -31.58
C MET A 366 1.38 6.00 -30.93
N LEU A 367 1.94 7.08 -31.46
CA LEU A 367 1.69 8.43 -30.96
C LEU A 367 0.23 8.85 -31.16
N ASP A 368 -0.36 8.52 -32.31
CA ASP A 368 -1.76 8.81 -32.62
C ASP A 368 -2.70 8.08 -31.64
N PHE A 369 -2.43 6.80 -31.35
CA PHE A 369 -3.13 6.05 -30.30
C PHE A 369 -3.02 6.74 -28.94
N THR A 370 -1.82 7.17 -28.51
CA THR A 370 -1.69 7.88 -27.22
C THR A 370 -2.44 9.21 -27.21
N GLY A 371 -2.48 9.91 -28.36
CA GLY A 371 -3.25 11.14 -28.52
C GLY A 371 -4.74 10.89 -28.33
N LEU A 372 -5.27 9.82 -28.91
CA LEU A 372 -6.66 9.37 -28.74
C LEU A 372 -6.99 9.06 -27.28
N VAL A 373 -6.13 8.30 -26.58
CA VAL A 373 -6.31 7.97 -25.15
C VAL A 373 -6.47 9.23 -24.29
N THR A 374 -5.67 10.26 -24.55
CA THR A 374 -5.76 11.53 -23.82
C THR A 374 -6.97 12.35 -24.24
N ALA A 375 -7.29 12.42 -25.54
CA ALA A 375 -8.43 13.18 -26.05
C ALA A 375 -9.77 12.64 -25.52
N LEU A 376 -9.87 11.32 -25.36
CA LEU A 376 -11.07 10.65 -24.82
C LEU A 376 -11.10 10.62 -23.29
N GLY A 377 -10.03 11.07 -22.61
CA GLY A 377 -9.98 11.18 -21.16
C GLY A 377 -9.97 9.84 -20.41
N TRP A 378 -9.57 8.75 -21.06
CA TRP A 378 -9.50 7.42 -20.42
C TRP A 378 -8.42 7.31 -19.35
N VAL A 379 -7.34 8.09 -19.48
CA VAL A 379 -6.32 8.22 -18.45
C VAL A 379 -6.40 9.64 -17.89
N PRO A 380 -6.86 9.85 -16.64
CA PRO A 380 -7.05 11.18 -16.06
C PRO A 380 -5.70 11.85 -15.76
N SER A 381 -5.52 13.10 -16.21
CA SER A 381 -4.31 13.90 -15.92
C SER A 381 -2.99 13.10 -16.08
N PRO A 382 -2.74 12.50 -17.26
CA PRO A 382 -1.69 11.50 -17.40
C PRO A 382 -0.30 12.10 -17.25
N GLU A 383 0.54 11.47 -16.42
CA GLU A 383 1.99 11.56 -16.59
C GLU A 383 2.37 10.77 -17.85
N ARG A 384 3.08 11.41 -18.78
CA ARG A 384 3.44 10.82 -20.07
C ARG A 384 4.93 10.50 -20.13
N GLN A 385 5.26 9.25 -20.41
CA GLN A 385 6.62 8.81 -20.71
C GLN A 385 6.66 8.18 -22.09
N VAL A 386 7.25 8.90 -23.06
CA VAL A 386 7.31 8.45 -24.46
C VAL A 386 8.77 8.29 -24.88
N THR A 387 9.09 7.12 -25.42
CA THR A 387 10.39 6.78 -25.98
C THR A 387 10.22 6.20 -27.38
N GLN A 388 11.32 5.83 -28.03
CA GLN A 388 11.25 5.20 -29.34
C GLN A 388 10.62 3.80 -29.22
N GLY A 389 9.51 3.58 -29.92
CA GLY A 389 8.79 2.32 -29.96
C GLY A 389 8.03 1.95 -28.68
N ARG A 390 7.95 2.85 -27.68
CA ARG A 390 7.17 2.64 -26.46
C ARG A 390 6.60 3.95 -25.91
N ALA A 391 5.37 3.91 -25.41
CA ALA A 391 4.74 5.01 -24.68
C ALA A 391 3.95 4.48 -23.49
N SER A 392 4.07 5.16 -22.36
CA SER A 392 3.35 4.91 -21.11
C SER A 392 2.61 6.19 -20.67
N LEU A 393 1.36 6.04 -20.27
CA LEU A 393 0.53 7.09 -19.70
C LEU A 393 -0.12 6.55 -18.44
N ILE A 394 0.14 7.16 -17.29
CA ILE A 394 -0.45 6.75 -16.01
C ILE A 394 -1.09 7.97 -15.37
N GLY A 395 -2.30 7.80 -14.85
CA GLY A 395 -3.08 8.90 -14.31
C GLY A 395 -4.18 8.41 -13.38
N ARG A 396 -4.72 9.33 -12.58
CA ARG A 396 -5.71 9.01 -11.55
C ARG A 396 -6.64 10.20 -11.32
N ASN A 397 -7.90 9.91 -11.02
CA ASN A 397 -8.83 10.86 -10.41
C ASN A 397 -9.53 10.22 -9.20
N ASP A 398 -10.63 10.81 -8.74
CA ASP A 398 -11.38 10.35 -7.56
C ASP A 398 -12.17 9.05 -7.78
N THR A 399 -12.26 8.57 -9.02
CA THR A 399 -13.09 7.42 -9.41
C THR A 399 -12.26 6.23 -9.89
N HIS A 400 -11.21 6.48 -10.66
CA HIS A 400 -10.38 5.42 -11.24
C HIS A 400 -8.93 5.84 -11.42
N ILE A 401 -8.10 4.82 -11.57
CA ILE A 401 -6.72 4.87 -12.03
C ILE A 401 -6.73 4.40 -13.49
N GLY A 402 -6.19 5.20 -14.38
CA GLY A 402 -6.00 4.86 -15.79
C GLY A 402 -4.53 4.60 -16.08
N GLN A 403 -4.25 3.56 -16.85
CA GLN A 403 -2.92 3.27 -17.38
C GLN A 403 -3.03 2.84 -18.83
N ALA A 404 -2.34 3.54 -19.72
CA ALA A 404 -2.22 3.16 -21.11
C ALA A 404 -0.76 2.87 -21.47
N GLU A 405 -0.55 1.79 -22.19
CA GLU A 405 0.75 1.39 -22.71
C GLU A 405 0.63 1.09 -24.19
N ALA A 406 1.61 1.54 -24.96
CA ALA A 406 1.70 1.24 -26.37
C ALA A 406 3.14 0.88 -26.74
N ARG A 407 3.30 -0.12 -27.59
CA ARG A 407 4.61 -0.54 -28.08
C ARG A 407 4.57 -0.93 -29.55
N VAL A 408 5.68 -0.70 -30.24
CA VAL A 408 5.87 -1.12 -31.63
C VAL A 408 6.65 -2.42 -31.65
N VAL A 409 6.03 -3.49 -32.14
CA VAL A 409 6.62 -4.84 -32.25
C VAL A 409 6.35 -5.36 -33.65
N ASP A 410 7.38 -5.77 -34.37
CA ASP A 410 7.29 -6.35 -35.72
C ASP A 410 6.45 -5.53 -36.72
N GLY A 411 6.63 -4.20 -36.70
CA GLY A 411 5.90 -3.29 -37.61
C GLY A 411 4.41 -3.16 -37.29
N ARG A 412 4.00 -3.52 -36.08
CA ARG A 412 2.65 -3.34 -35.55
C ARG A 412 2.67 -2.58 -34.22
N VAL A 413 1.66 -1.76 -34.00
CA VAL A 413 1.38 -1.16 -32.71
C VAL A 413 0.52 -2.12 -31.90
N GLN A 414 0.93 -2.38 -30.67
CA GLN A 414 0.14 -3.08 -29.65
C GLN A 414 -0.15 -2.06 -28.54
N GLY A 415 -1.41 -1.71 -28.38
CA GLY A 415 -1.88 -0.74 -27.39
C GLY A 415 -2.86 -1.38 -26.42
N VAL A 416 -2.76 -1.00 -25.15
CA VAL A 416 -3.69 -1.38 -24.09
C VAL A 416 -3.99 -0.17 -23.21
N VAL A 417 -5.24 -0.05 -22.78
CA VAL A 417 -5.65 0.88 -21.71
C VAL A 417 -6.35 0.06 -20.64
N LEU A 418 -5.84 0.13 -19.43
CA LEU A 418 -6.44 -0.43 -18.23
C LEU A 418 -7.03 0.70 -17.39
N ILE A 419 -8.31 0.60 -17.10
CA ILE A 419 -9.03 1.49 -16.19
C ILE A 419 -9.42 0.64 -14.98
N TRP A 420 -9.05 1.08 -13.78
CA TRP A 420 -9.27 0.33 -12.54
C TRP A 420 -9.88 1.22 -11.46
N PRO A 421 -10.88 0.76 -10.70
CA PRO A 421 -11.54 1.61 -9.72
C PRO A 421 -10.61 1.96 -8.56
N VAL A 422 -10.71 3.18 -8.03
CA VAL A 422 -9.87 3.59 -6.87
C VAL A 422 -10.17 2.80 -5.60
N MET A 423 -11.34 2.16 -5.49
CA MET A 423 -11.68 1.33 -4.34
C MET A 423 -10.77 0.09 -4.24
N ASP A 424 -10.28 -0.40 -5.39
CA ASP A 424 -9.36 -1.53 -5.50
C ASP A 424 -7.97 -1.05 -5.97
N ALA A 425 -7.56 0.15 -5.57
CA ALA A 425 -6.32 0.79 -6.05
C ALA A 425 -5.05 -0.05 -5.80
N GLY A 426 -5.05 -0.89 -4.75
CA GLY A 426 -3.94 -1.79 -4.45
C GLY A 426 -3.71 -2.85 -5.53
N ASP A 427 -4.76 -3.30 -6.22
CA ASP A 427 -4.66 -4.32 -7.26
C ASP A 427 -4.25 -3.75 -8.63
N GLN A 428 -4.48 -2.46 -8.89
CA GLN A 428 -4.19 -1.84 -10.19
C GLN A 428 -2.75 -2.08 -10.69
N PRO A 429 -1.68 -1.82 -9.91
CA PRO A 429 -0.31 -2.04 -10.39
C PRO A 429 -0.02 -3.51 -10.68
N HIS A 430 -0.59 -4.41 -9.88
CA HIS A 430 -0.45 -5.86 -10.05
C HIS A 430 -1.15 -6.35 -11.32
N VAL A 431 -2.39 -5.92 -11.57
CA VAL A 431 -3.14 -6.24 -12.79
C VAL A 431 -2.44 -5.67 -14.02
N ALA A 432 -1.98 -4.43 -13.94
CA ALA A 432 -1.24 -3.80 -15.04
C ALA A 432 0.02 -4.60 -15.38
N ALA A 433 0.82 -5.00 -14.38
CA ALA A 433 2.00 -5.83 -14.61
C ALA A 433 1.64 -7.14 -15.34
N GLU A 434 0.60 -7.85 -14.91
CA GLU A 434 0.16 -9.10 -15.55
C GLU A 434 -0.32 -8.91 -16.99
N VAL A 435 -1.13 -7.88 -17.23
CA VAL A 435 -1.66 -7.55 -18.55
C VAL A 435 -0.52 -7.25 -19.53
N LEU A 436 0.44 -6.43 -19.12
CA LEU A 436 1.54 -5.98 -19.97
C LEU A 436 2.57 -7.09 -20.23
N ASP A 437 2.81 -7.93 -19.23
CA ASP A 437 3.77 -9.02 -19.28
C ASP A 437 3.27 -10.21 -20.10
N SER A 438 1.96 -10.41 -20.15
CA SER A 438 1.32 -11.45 -20.95
C SER A 438 0.92 -11.00 -22.36
N LEU A 439 0.89 -9.69 -22.60
CA LEU A 439 0.53 -9.11 -23.90
C LEU A 439 1.42 -9.69 -25.00
N ARG A 440 0.79 -10.22 -26.05
CA ARG A 440 1.44 -10.73 -27.26
C ARG A 440 0.47 -10.65 -28.44
N ALA A 441 0.99 -10.77 -29.66
CA ALA A 441 0.12 -10.93 -30.82
C ALA A 441 -0.54 -12.32 -30.79
N THR A 442 -1.81 -12.41 -31.17
CA THR A 442 -2.49 -13.70 -31.34
C THR A 442 -1.77 -14.49 -32.44
N PRO A 443 -1.52 -15.80 -32.27
CA PRO A 443 -0.95 -16.63 -33.32
C PRO A 443 -1.79 -16.51 -34.60
N ALA A 444 -1.13 -16.45 -35.76
CA ALA A 444 -1.86 -16.51 -37.03
C ALA A 444 -2.65 -17.83 -37.07
N PRO A 445 -3.93 -17.82 -37.51
CA PRO A 445 -4.68 -19.05 -37.68
C PRO A 445 -3.90 -19.96 -38.63
N GLU A 446 -3.68 -21.21 -38.21
CA GLU A 446 -3.02 -22.22 -39.01
C GLU A 446 -3.74 -22.30 -40.37
N PRO A 447 -3.02 -22.23 -41.51
CA PRO A 447 -3.68 -22.25 -42.81
C PRO A 447 -4.52 -23.51 -42.91
N ALA A 448 -5.83 -23.34 -43.10
CA ALA A 448 -6.76 -24.45 -43.24
C ALA A 448 -6.20 -25.43 -44.28
N PRO A 449 -6.22 -26.76 -44.01
CA PRO A 449 -5.79 -27.73 -45.00
C PRO A 449 -6.58 -27.46 -46.27
N GLN A 450 -5.87 -27.15 -47.35
CA GLN A 450 -6.47 -26.92 -48.65
C GLN A 450 -7.29 -28.17 -48.96
N ALA A 451 -8.62 -28.02 -49.02
CA ALA A 451 -9.49 -29.09 -49.45
C ALA A 451 -9.06 -29.43 -50.89
N GLU A 452 -8.40 -30.58 -51.05
CA GLU A 452 -8.16 -31.18 -52.35
C GLU A 452 -9.51 -31.23 -53.07
N GLY A 453 -9.65 -30.43 -54.12
CA GLY A 453 -10.85 -30.42 -54.95
C GLY A 453 -11.13 -31.83 -55.49
N PRO A 454 -12.41 -32.18 -55.67
CA PRO A 454 -12.78 -33.53 -56.06
C PRO A 454 -12.10 -33.92 -57.38
N ALA A 455 -11.42 -35.06 -57.36
CA ALA A 455 -10.78 -35.67 -58.52
C ALA A 455 -11.79 -35.75 -59.68
N GLU A 456 -11.50 -34.99 -60.74
CA GLU A 456 -12.21 -35.04 -62.01
C GLU A 456 -12.12 -36.47 -62.54
N THR A 457 -13.27 -37.15 -62.57
CA THR A 457 -13.39 -38.51 -63.07
C THR A 457 -13.27 -38.44 -64.59
N ALA A 458 -12.08 -38.78 -65.11
CA ALA A 458 -11.87 -38.92 -66.54
C ALA A 458 -12.78 -40.04 -67.08
N ALA A 459 -13.78 -39.64 -67.85
CA ALA A 459 -14.57 -40.53 -68.68
C ALA A 459 -13.70 -41.09 -69.80
N ASP A 460 -13.62 -42.42 -69.87
CA ASP A 460 -12.95 -43.18 -70.92
C ASP A 460 -13.87 -43.27 -72.15
N PRO A 461 -13.44 -42.88 -73.37
CA PRO A 461 -14.16 -43.19 -74.59
C PRO A 461 -13.53 -44.41 -75.31
N ALA A 462 -14.40 -45.37 -75.62
CA ALA A 462 -14.31 -46.50 -76.58
C ALA A 462 -14.02 -47.89 -76.00
#